data_AF-A0A450S0R0-F1
#
_entry.id   AF-A0A450S0R0-F1
#
_cell.length_a   1.000
_cell.length_b   1.000
_cell.length_c   1.000
_cell.angle_alpha   90.00
_cell.angle_beta   90.00
_cell.angle_gamma   90.00
#
_symmetry.space_group_name_H-M   'P 1'
#
loop_
_entity.id
_entity.type
_entity.pdbx_description
1 polymer ?
#
loop_
_entity_poly.entity_id
_entity_poly.type
_entity_poly.pdbx_seq_one_letter_code
_entity_poly.pdbx_strand_id
1 'polypeptide(L)'
;RSLNLGTARKTYLGFQFLTADLGTIPAEEYLSSRNIVARINLPNMRYDPEQRVEICLHAQEGLAELEPDPNKRIKYIDFILRYANLNESEQAQYEERLQHSSYREVIMGPVQQAIENSLQQGIQQGIQQGMQQGMQQGMQQGMEQGMQQGMEQGMQQGEHKKAVEVARAALDEGMGIGVVSKISGLSEEEIRRLLIH
;
A
#
# COMPACT_ATOMS: atom_id res chain seq x y z
N ARG A 1 -1.82 -44.85 1.07
CA ARG A 1 -1.17 -44.80 -0.27
C ARG A 1 0.35 -44.82 -0.07
N SER A 2 1.18 -45.29 -1.01
CA SER A 2 2.64 -45.24 -0.87
C SER A 2 3.34 -44.74 -2.13
N LEU A 3 4.50 -44.10 -1.96
CA LEU A 3 5.37 -43.63 -3.03
C LEU A 3 6.77 -44.20 -2.80
N ASN A 4 7.24 -45.04 -3.71
CA ASN A 4 8.58 -45.60 -3.66
C ASN A 4 9.45 -44.93 -4.74
N LEU A 5 10.55 -44.33 -4.32
CA LEU A 5 11.54 -43.70 -5.20
C LEU A 5 12.77 -44.61 -5.30
N GLY A 6 13.17 -44.91 -6.54
CA GLY A 6 14.23 -45.85 -6.83
C GLY A 6 14.54 -45.96 -8.31
N THR A 7 15.51 -46.81 -8.62
CA THR A 7 15.70 -47.32 -9.98
C THR A 7 14.76 -48.50 -10.24
N ALA A 8 14.70 -48.97 -11.49
CA ALA A 8 13.96 -50.18 -11.85
C ALA A 8 14.38 -51.44 -11.06
N ARG A 9 15.56 -51.44 -10.42
CA ARG A 9 16.11 -52.60 -9.70
C ARG A 9 16.28 -52.39 -8.20
N LYS A 10 16.18 -51.16 -7.70
CA LYS A 10 16.41 -50.87 -6.27
C LYS A 10 15.63 -49.65 -5.81
N THR A 11 14.86 -49.82 -4.75
CA THR A 11 14.21 -48.72 -4.02
C THR A 11 15.21 -48.11 -3.04
N TYR A 12 15.31 -46.78 -3.04
CA TYR A 12 16.18 -46.05 -2.11
C TYR A 12 15.38 -45.30 -1.04
N LEU A 13 14.12 -44.95 -1.32
CA LEU A 13 13.25 -44.23 -0.39
C LEU A 13 11.80 -44.68 -0.58
N GLY A 14 11.09 -44.93 0.52
CA GLY A 14 9.68 -45.30 0.52
C GLY A 14 8.88 -44.41 1.47
N PHE A 15 7.81 -43.81 0.96
CA PHE A 15 6.85 -43.04 1.74
C PHE A 15 5.57 -43.86 1.89
N GLN A 16 5.07 -43.96 3.12
CA GLN A 16 3.73 -44.42 3.42
C GLN A 16 2.91 -43.23 3.89
N PHE A 17 1.85 -42.91 3.16
CA PHE A 17 0.94 -41.82 3.50
C PHE A 17 -0.18 -42.37 4.36
N LEU A 18 -0.32 -41.80 5.56
CA LEU A 18 -1.53 -41.88 6.35
C LEU A 18 -2.55 -40.91 5.73
N THR A 19 -3.63 -41.45 5.20
CA THR A 19 -4.73 -40.65 4.63
C THR A 19 -5.90 -40.67 5.60
N ALA A 20 -6.35 -39.49 6.01
CA ALA A 20 -7.58 -39.32 6.79
C ALA A 20 -8.55 -38.45 5.98
N ASP A 21 -9.77 -38.95 5.80
CA ASP A 21 -10.85 -38.17 5.18
C ASP A 21 -11.65 -37.48 6.28
N LEU A 22 -11.35 -36.20 6.50
CA LEU A 22 -11.98 -35.41 7.56
C LEU A 22 -13.50 -35.35 7.39
N GLY A 23 -14.01 -35.29 6.16
CA GLY A 23 -15.44 -35.21 5.88
C GLY A 23 -16.25 -36.45 6.31
N THR A 24 -15.56 -37.53 6.70
CA THR A 24 -16.19 -38.75 7.24
C THR A 24 -16.14 -38.83 8.77
N ILE A 25 -15.32 -37.99 9.41
CA ILE A 25 -15.07 -37.99 10.86
C ILE A 25 -16.08 -37.06 11.54
N PRO A 26 -16.84 -37.50 12.56
CA PRO A 26 -17.78 -36.62 13.27
C PRO A 26 -17.06 -35.52 14.04
N ALA A 27 -17.43 -34.26 13.80
CA ALA A 27 -16.83 -33.11 14.49
C ALA A 27 -17.11 -33.13 16.01
N GLU A 28 -18.30 -33.61 16.40
CA GLU A 28 -18.77 -33.70 17.78
C GLU A 28 -17.82 -34.47 18.71
N GLU A 29 -17.14 -35.49 18.19
CA GLU A 29 -16.16 -36.29 18.94
C GLU A 29 -14.91 -35.47 19.34
N TYR A 30 -14.68 -34.31 18.71
CA TYR A 30 -13.46 -33.52 18.84
C TYR A 30 -13.67 -32.11 19.39
N LEU A 31 -14.90 -31.74 19.78
CA LEU A 31 -15.22 -30.39 20.28
C LEU A 31 -14.39 -29.98 21.51
N SER A 32 -14.04 -30.95 22.36
CA SER A 32 -13.20 -30.75 23.55
C SER A 32 -11.81 -31.38 23.42
N SER A 33 -11.40 -31.72 22.19
CA SER A 33 -10.09 -32.34 21.96
C SER A 33 -8.96 -31.42 22.41
N ARG A 34 -7.92 -32.02 23.02
CA ARG A 34 -6.65 -31.34 23.32
C ARG A 34 -5.70 -31.31 22.13
N ASN A 35 -6.10 -31.88 21.00
CA ASN A 35 -5.34 -31.83 19.76
C ASN A 35 -5.74 -30.58 18.98
N ILE A 36 -4.85 -29.59 18.94
CA ILE A 36 -5.06 -28.34 18.20
C ILE A 36 -5.38 -28.59 16.72
N VAL A 37 -4.74 -29.57 16.08
CA VAL A 37 -4.97 -29.88 14.66
C VAL A 37 -6.41 -30.37 14.46
N ALA A 38 -6.95 -31.14 15.41
CA ALA A 38 -8.35 -31.56 15.36
C ALA A 38 -9.29 -30.36 15.58
N ARG A 39 -9.02 -29.52 16.59
CA ARG A 39 -9.85 -28.35 16.91
C ARG A 39 -9.94 -27.36 15.75
N ILE A 40 -8.82 -27.02 15.10
CA ILE A 40 -8.86 -26.07 13.96
C ILE A 40 -9.48 -26.67 12.69
N ASN A 41 -9.58 -28.01 12.60
CA ASN A 41 -10.18 -28.70 11.47
C ASN A 41 -11.63 -29.13 11.69
N LEU A 42 -12.28 -28.74 12.80
CA LEU A 42 -13.70 -29.04 13.00
C LEU A 42 -14.58 -28.60 11.81
N PRO A 43 -14.36 -27.45 11.14
CA PRO A 43 -15.12 -27.07 9.94
C PRO A 43 -14.92 -28.00 8.73
N ASN A 44 -13.85 -28.80 8.72
CA ASN A 44 -13.56 -29.78 7.67
C ASN A 44 -14.08 -31.18 8.01
N MET A 45 -14.68 -31.36 9.19
CA MET A 45 -15.23 -32.61 9.67
C MET A 45 -16.71 -32.76 9.33
N ARG A 46 -17.29 -33.93 9.58
CA ARG A 46 -18.72 -34.20 9.37
C ARG A 46 -19.56 -33.60 10.51
N TYR A 47 -20.53 -32.77 10.17
CA TYR A 47 -21.54 -32.21 11.08
C TYR A 47 -22.77 -31.79 10.28
N ASP A 48 -23.90 -31.57 10.95
CA ASP A 48 -25.11 -31.09 10.29
C ASP A 48 -24.99 -29.59 9.95
N PRO A 49 -25.46 -29.14 8.77
CA PRO A 49 -25.38 -27.73 8.35
C PRO A 49 -25.87 -26.72 9.39
N GLU A 50 -26.87 -27.07 10.20
CA GLU A 50 -27.41 -26.22 11.27
C GLU A 50 -26.41 -25.98 12.42
N GLN A 51 -25.44 -26.88 12.61
CA GLN A 51 -24.40 -26.78 13.64
C GLN A 51 -23.21 -25.91 13.22
N ARG A 52 -23.16 -25.45 11.96
CA ARG A 52 -21.96 -24.81 11.39
C ARG A 52 -21.43 -23.63 12.22
N VAL A 53 -22.33 -22.79 12.74
CA VAL A 53 -21.96 -21.65 13.60
C VAL A 53 -21.31 -22.12 14.90
N GLU A 54 -21.87 -23.16 15.52
CA GLU A 54 -21.36 -23.75 16.76
C GLU A 54 -20.00 -24.43 16.54
N ILE A 55 -19.87 -25.18 15.45
CA ILE A 55 -18.60 -25.81 15.03
C ILE A 55 -17.51 -24.75 14.83
N CYS A 56 -17.84 -23.65 14.14
CA CYS A 56 -16.92 -22.54 13.93
C CYS A 56 -16.46 -21.92 15.26
N LEU A 57 -17.40 -21.67 16.17
CA LEU A 57 -17.10 -21.11 17.49
C LEU A 57 -16.20 -22.05 18.30
N HIS A 58 -16.52 -23.34 18.39
CA HIS A 58 -15.70 -24.32 19.12
C HIS A 58 -14.30 -24.51 18.54
N ALA A 59 -14.14 -24.36 17.23
CA ALA A 59 -12.83 -24.35 16.59
C ALA A 59 -11.99 -23.14 17.04
N GLN A 60 -12.59 -21.95 17.07
CA GLN A 60 -11.89 -20.73 17.51
C GLN A 60 -11.61 -20.71 19.01
N GLU A 61 -12.54 -21.19 19.83
CA GLU A 61 -12.32 -21.35 21.27
C GLU A 61 -11.19 -22.34 21.54
N GLY A 62 -11.15 -23.46 20.80
CA GLY A 62 -10.06 -24.42 20.90
C GLY A 62 -8.71 -23.87 20.47
N LEU A 63 -8.69 -23.05 19.43
CA LEU A 63 -7.50 -22.32 19.00
C LEU A 63 -7.04 -21.32 20.08
N ALA A 64 -7.97 -20.57 20.67
CA ALA A 64 -7.69 -19.62 21.74
C ALA A 64 -7.15 -20.33 23.00
N GLU A 65 -7.69 -21.50 23.33
CA GLU A 65 -7.29 -22.33 24.46
C GLU A 65 -5.90 -22.97 24.26
N LEU A 66 -5.63 -23.51 23.07
CA LEU A 66 -4.49 -24.41 22.85
C LEU A 66 -3.25 -23.75 22.21
N GLU A 67 -3.41 -22.67 21.44
CA GLU A 67 -2.27 -21.97 20.82
C GLU A 67 -1.91 -20.75 21.65
N PRO A 68 -0.71 -20.63 22.25
CA PRO A 68 -0.33 -19.43 22.99
C PRO A 68 0.09 -18.25 22.11
N ASP A 69 0.52 -18.48 20.86
CA ASP A 69 1.04 -17.43 19.98
C ASP A 69 -0.09 -16.64 19.28
N PRO A 70 -0.26 -15.34 19.57
CA PRO A 70 -1.31 -14.53 18.96
C PRO A 70 -1.18 -14.42 17.44
N ASN A 71 0.03 -14.46 16.88
CA ASN A 71 0.22 -14.40 15.42
C ASN A 71 -0.26 -15.67 14.74
N LYS A 72 -0.03 -16.83 15.37
CA LYS A 72 -0.56 -18.10 14.87
C LYS A 72 -2.08 -18.15 15.03
N ARG A 73 -2.63 -17.63 16.14
CA ARG A 73 -4.09 -17.49 16.31
C ARG A 73 -4.70 -16.70 15.17
N ILE A 74 -4.17 -15.50 14.86
CA ILE A 74 -4.67 -14.68 13.73
C ILE A 74 -4.68 -15.47 12.42
N LYS A 75 -3.56 -16.15 12.10
CA LYS A 75 -3.46 -16.96 10.88
C LYS A 75 -4.49 -18.08 10.82
N TYR A 76 -4.72 -18.78 11.93
CA TYR A 76 -5.64 -19.92 11.95
C TYR A 76 -7.11 -19.51 12.16
N ILE A 77 -7.41 -18.33 12.70
CA ILE A 77 -8.76 -17.75 12.71
C ILE A 77 -9.25 -17.55 11.27
N ASP A 78 -8.44 -16.92 10.40
CA ASP A 78 -8.76 -16.75 8.97
C ASP A 78 -9.00 -18.11 8.29
N PHE A 79 -8.15 -19.10 8.60
CA PHE A 79 -8.33 -20.47 8.10
C PHE A 79 -9.68 -21.07 8.53
N ILE A 80 -10.01 -21.03 9.83
CA ILE A 80 -11.25 -21.59 10.37
C ILE A 80 -12.46 -20.94 9.71
N LEU A 81 -12.48 -19.60 9.63
CA LEU A 81 -13.59 -18.85 9.02
C LEU A 81 -13.76 -19.18 7.53
N ARG A 82 -12.65 -19.31 6.79
CA ARG A 82 -12.70 -19.65 5.36
C ARG A 82 -13.28 -21.03 5.09
N TYR A 83 -12.92 -22.02 5.90
CA TYR A 83 -13.44 -23.38 5.73
C TYR A 83 -14.83 -23.57 6.34
N ALA A 84 -15.18 -22.82 7.39
CA ALA A 84 -16.54 -22.78 7.91
C ALA A 84 -17.51 -22.23 6.87
N ASN A 85 -17.08 -21.25 6.04
CA ASN A 85 -17.87 -20.70 4.94
C ASN A 85 -19.29 -20.28 5.39
N LEU A 86 -19.35 -19.51 6.47
CA LEU A 86 -20.60 -18.99 7.03
C LEU A 86 -21.27 -18.05 6.01
N ASN A 87 -22.58 -18.17 5.84
CA ASN A 87 -23.36 -17.16 5.12
C ASN A 87 -23.61 -15.92 6.01
N GLU A 88 -24.21 -14.87 5.46
CA GLU A 88 -24.46 -13.61 6.18
C GLU A 88 -25.28 -13.79 7.47
N SER A 89 -26.31 -14.64 7.45
CA SER A 89 -27.14 -14.91 8.64
C SER A 89 -26.37 -15.69 9.69
N GLU A 90 -25.61 -16.70 9.27
CA GLU A 90 -24.74 -17.49 10.14
C GLU A 90 -23.61 -16.65 10.74
N GLN A 91 -23.09 -15.69 9.97
CA GLN A 91 -22.07 -14.77 10.43
C GLN A 91 -22.62 -13.83 11.51
N ALA A 92 -23.82 -13.28 11.34
CA ALA A 92 -24.48 -12.49 12.37
C ALA A 92 -24.71 -13.31 13.66
N GLN A 93 -25.17 -14.55 13.54
CA GLN A 93 -25.33 -15.46 14.67
C GLN A 93 -24.00 -15.80 15.35
N TYR A 94 -22.94 -16.00 14.57
CA TYR A 94 -21.59 -16.23 15.08
C TYR A 94 -21.10 -15.03 15.89
N GLU A 95 -21.25 -13.81 15.36
CA GLU A 95 -20.86 -12.58 16.03
C GLU A 95 -21.64 -12.36 17.34
N GLU A 96 -22.95 -12.60 17.33
CA GLU A 96 -23.78 -12.56 18.54
C GLU A 96 -23.30 -13.55 19.61
N ARG A 97 -23.06 -14.82 19.23
CA ARG A 97 -22.56 -15.83 20.17
C ARG A 97 -21.17 -15.50 20.70
N LEU A 98 -20.28 -14.99 19.84
CA LEU A 98 -18.93 -14.59 20.24
C LEU A 98 -18.96 -13.45 21.27
N GLN A 99 -19.94 -12.53 21.20
CA GLN A 99 -20.09 -11.47 22.21
C GLN A 99 -20.30 -12.03 23.62
N HIS A 100 -20.92 -13.20 23.73
CA HIS A 100 -21.20 -13.88 25.00
C HIS A 100 -20.14 -14.93 25.39
N SER A 101 -19.15 -15.21 24.55
CA SER A 101 -18.09 -16.17 24.83
C SER A 101 -17.04 -15.58 25.80
N SER A 102 -16.57 -16.38 26.74
CA SER A 102 -15.45 -16.03 27.63
C SER A 102 -14.12 -15.87 26.87
N TYR A 103 -14.02 -16.40 25.65
CA TYR A 103 -12.84 -16.31 24.80
C TYR A 103 -12.83 -15.07 23.89
N ARG A 104 -13.87 -14.23 23.94
CA ARG A 104 -14.03 -13.06 23.07
C ARG A 104 -12.77 -12.20 22.99
N GLU A 105 -12.20 -11.80 24.13
CA GLU A 105 -11.02 -10.93 24.14
C GLU A 105 -9.78 -11.62 23.59
N VAL A 106 -9.64 -12.92 23.85
CA VAL A 106 -8.52 -13.73 23.37
C VAL A 106 -8.58 -13.91 21.85
N ILE A 107 -9.78 -14.02 21.28
CA ILE A 107 -10.03 -14.15 19.84
C ILE A 107 -9.93 -12.79 19.15
N MET A 108 -10.62 -11.77 19.65
CA MET A 108 -10.77 -10.47 19.00
C MET A 108 -9.61 -9.51 19.26
N GLY A 109 -8.94 -9.59 20.40
CA GLY A 109 -7.86 -8.67 20.77
C GLY A 109 -6.73 -8.63 19.74
N PRO A 110 -6.12 -9.78 19.38
CA PRO A 110 -5.08 -9.84 18.36
C PRO A 110 -5.56 -9.37 16.98
N VAL A 111 -6.80 -9.68 16.61
CA VAL A 111 -7.40 -9.27 15.33
C VAL A 111 -7.56 -7.75 15.28
N GLN A 112 -8.10 -7.15 16.34
CA GLN A 112 -8.29 -5.70 16.45
C GLN A 112 -6.94 -4.97 16.37
N GLN A 113 -5.93 -5.47 17.10
CA GLN A 113 -4.59 -4.89 17.10
C GLN A 113 -3.94 -5.01 15.71
N ALA A 114 -4.11 -6.12 15.02
CA ALA A 114 -3.61 -6.29 13.66
C ALA A 114 -4.26 -5.31 12.68
N ILE A 115 -5.57 -5.09 12.78
CA ILE A 115 -6.30 -4.10 11.97
C ILE A 115 -5.79 -2.69 12.26
N GLU A 116 -5.66 -2.32 13.53
CA GLU A 116 -5.19 -1.00 13.93
C GLU A 116 -3.76 -0.73 13.44
N ASN A 117 -2.84 -1.68 13.65
CA ASN A 117 -1.47 -1.58 13.17
C ASN A 117 -1.42 -1.45 11.64
N SER A 118 -2.22 -2.23 10.92
CA SER A 118 -2.27 -2.20 9.45
C SER A 118 -2.80 -0.86 8.94
N LEU A 119 -3.84 -0.30 9.59
CA LEU A 119 -4.39 1.00 9.25
C LEU A 119 -3.38 2.12 9.52
N GLN A 120 -2.73 2.11 10.68
CA GLN A 120 -1.70 3.10 11.03
C GLN A 120 -0.54 3.06 10.04
N GLN A 121 -0.05 1.86 9.69
CA GLN A 121 1.01 1.71 8.68
C GLN A 121 0.56 2.21 7.30
N GLY A 122 -0.66 1.89 6.87
CA GLY A 122 -1.20 2.37 5.60
C GLY A 122 -1.31 3.90 5.53
N ILE A 123 -1.80 4.53 6.60
CA ILE A 123 -1.87 6.00 6.70
C ILE A 123 -0.46 6.61 6.67
N GLN A 124 0.48 6.06 7.44
CA GLN A 124 1.85 6.57 7.50
C GLN A 124 2.54 6.47 6.13
N GLN A 125 2.39 5.33 5.45
CA GLN A 125 2.93 5.14 4.09
C GLN A 125 2.28 6.11 3.09
N GLY A 126 0.96 6.28 3.16
CA GLY A 126 0.24 7.22 2.29
C GLY A 126 0.70 8.67 2.48
N ILE A 127 0.87 9.12 3.73
CA ILE A 127 1.39 10.46 4.04
C ILE A 127 2.83 10.62 3.52
N GLN A 128 3.69 9.64 3.77
CA GLN A 128 5.08 9.70 3.35
C GLN A 128 5.21 9.77 1.82
N GLN A 129 4.47 8.91 1.10
CA GLN A 129 4.44 8.90 -0.35
C GLN A 129 3.89 10.22 -0.91
N GLY A 130 2.76 10.70 -0.36
CA GLY A 130 2.14 11.96 -0.79
C GLY A 130 3.07 13.16 -0.57
N MET A 131 3.76 13.22 0.57
CA MET A 131 4.69 14.31 0.87
C MET A 131 5.93 14.26 -0.04
N GLN A 132 6.49 13.07 -0.29
CA GLN A 132 7.63 12.90 -1.19
C GLN A 132 7.26 13.28 -2.63
N GLN A 133 6.12 12.80 -3.14
CA GLN A 133 5.63 13.14 -4.47
C GLN A 133 5.35 14.64 -4.60
N GLY A 134 4.64 15.22 -3.63
CA GLY A 134 4.33 16.65 -3.63
C GLY A 134 5.58 17.53 -3.58
N MET A 135 6.58 17.17 -2.76
CA MET A 135 7.84 17.90 -2.69
C MET A 135 8.64 17.79 -4.00
N GLN A 136 8.72 16.59 -4.57
CA GLN A 136 9.44 16.37 -5.83
C GLN A 136 8.79 17.13 -6.98
N GLN A 137 7.46 17.05 -7.12
CA GLN A 137 6.71 17.78 -8.15
C GLN A 137 6.83 19.29 -7.95
N GLY A 138 6.66 19.78 -6.73
CA GLY A 138 6.77 21.21 -6.41
C GLY A 138 8.17 21.75 -6.69
N MET A 139 9.22 21.01 -6.31
CA MET A 139 10.60 21.40 -6.60
C MET A 139 10.90 21.42 -8.09
N GLN A 140 10.46 20.39 -8.84
CA GLN A 140 10.68 20.31 -10.28
C GLN A 140 9.96 21.45 -11.01
N GLN A 141 8.68 21.68 -10.72
CA GLN A 141 7.91 22.76 -11.31
C GLN A 141 8.49 24.13 -10.95
N GLY A 142 8.85 24.35 -9.68
CA GLY A 142 9.45 25.59 -9.22
C GLY A 142 10.80 25.88 -9.88
N MET A 143 11.64 24.85 -10.04
CA MET A 143 12.94 24.99 -10.70
C MET A 143 12.79 25.27 -12.19
N GLU A 144 11.88 24.57 -12.88
CA GLU A 144 11.63 24.75 -14.31
C GLU A 144 11.06 26.14 -14.61
N GLN A 145 10.05 26.57 -13.85
CA GLN A 145 9.48 27.92 -13.97
C GLN A 145 10.51 29.00 -13.64
N GLY A 146 11.25 28.83 -12.55
CA GLY A 146 12.27 29.81 -12.13
C GLY A 146 13.40 29.93 -13.15
N MET A 147 13.87 28.81 -13.72
CA MET A 147 14.89 28.80 -14.76
C MET A 147 14.39 29.45 -16.05
N GLN A 148 13.16 29.13 -16.48
CA GLN A 148 12.58 29.72 -17.69
C GLN A 148 12.41 31.24 -17.55
N GLN A 149 11.81 31.70 -16.45
CA GLN A 149 11.64 33.13 -16.19
C GLN A 149 12.97 33.86 -16.07
N GLY A 150 13.94 33.27 -15.36
CA GLY A 150 15.27 33.85 -15.21
C GLY A 150 16.02 33.96 -16.54
N MET A 151 15.92 32.95 -17.39
CA MET A 151 16.56 32.95 -18.71
C MET A 151 15.92 33.98 -19.66
N GLU A 152 14.59 34.07 -19.68
CA GLU A 152 13.86 35.04 -20.50
C GLU A 152 14.15 36.48 -20.07
N GLN A 153 14.09 36.77 -18.76
CA GLN A 153 14.44 38.09 -18.24
C GLN A 153 15.91 38.44 -18.50
N GLY A 154 16.82 37.48 -18.31
CA GLY A 154 18.25 37.67 -18.58
C GLY A 154 18.53 37.99 -20.06
N MET A 155 17.87 37.28 -20.98
CA MET A 155 18.00 37.50 -22.42
C MET A 155 17.45 38.87 -22.83
N GLN A 156 16.24 39.24 -22.38
CA GLN A 156 15.65 40.56 -22.66
C GLN A 156 16.52 41.70 -22.12
N GLN A 157 17.03 41.57 -20.89
CA GLN A 157 17.93 42.58 -20.31
C GLN A 157 19.25 42.67 -21.09
N GLY A 158 19.80 41.54 -21.54
CA GLY A 158 21.01 41.50 -22.36
C GLY A 158 20.84 42.15 -23.72
N GLU A 159 19.75 41.82 -24.42
CA GLU A 159 19.39 42.42 -25.71
C GLU A 159 19.16 43.93 -25.59
N HIS A 160 18.43 44.37 -24.57
CA HIS A 160 18.21 45.78 -24.32
C HIS A 160 19.51 46.52 -23.97
N LYS A 161 20.38 45.96 -23.12
CA LYS A 161 21.70 46.55 -22.83
C LYS A 161 22.53 46.73 -24.09
N LYS A 162 22.59 45.70 -24.93
CA LYS A 162 23.30 45.75 -26.21
C LYS A 162 22.70 46.80 -27.15
N ALA A 163 21.38 46.90 -27.23
CA ALA A 163 20.69 47.92 -28.03
C ALA A 163 21.05 49.34 -27.57
N VAL A 164 21.11 49.57 -26.25
CA VAL A 164 21.56 50.84 -25.66
C VAL A 164 23.03 51.14 -25.97
N GLU A 165 23.93 50.17 -25.87
CA GLU A 165 25.35 50.33 -26.20
C GLU A 165 25.53 50.72 -27.68
N VAL A 166 24.85 50.02 -28.59
CA VAL A 166 24.86 50.33 -30.03
C VAL A 166 24.31 51.73 -30.31
N ALA A 167 23.21 52.11 -29.65
CA ALA A 167 22.61 53.43 -29.82
C ALA A 167 23.56 54.55 -29.37
N ARG A 168 24.24 54.37 -28.23
CA ARG A 168 25.25 55.34 -27.73
C ARG A 168 26.40 55.49 -28.71
N ALA A 169 27.00 54.38 -29.14
CA ALA A 169 28.11 54.41 -30.10
C ALA A 169 27.73 55.10 -31.42
N ALA A 170 26.53 54.85 -31.94
CA ALA A 170 26.06 55.50 -33.18
C ALA A 170 25.78 57.00 -33.01
N LEU A 171 25.28 57.43 -31.84
CA LEU A 171 25.10 58.84 -31.51
C LEU A 171 26.45 59.57 -31.39
N ASP A 172 27.45 58.93 -30.79
CA ASP A 172 28.79 59.49 -30.63
C ASP A 172 29.49 59.72 -31.98
N GLU A 173 29.18 58.89 -32.98
CA GLU A 173 29.60 59.05 -34.39
C GLU A 173 28.78 60.12 -35.16
N GLY A 174 27.87 60.82 -34.49
CA GLY A 174 27.07 61.91 -35.07
C GLY A 174 25.90 61.44 -35.93
N MET A 175 25.47 60.18 -35.84
CA MET A 175 24.31 59.70 -36.58
C MET A 175 23.00 60.30 -36.05
N GLY A 176 22.08 60.66 -36.96
CA GLY A 176 20.79 61.20 -36.59
C GLY A 176 19.88 60.18 -35.88
N ILE A 177 19.04 60.65 -34.96
CA ILE A 177 18.15 59.83 -34.09
C ILE A 177 17.35 58.78 -34.89
N GLY A 178 16.79 59.15 -36.04
CA GLY A 178 16.01 58.21 -36.86
C GLY A 178 16.85 57.09 -37.49
N VAL A 179 18.14 57.32 -37.76
CA VAL A 179 19.08 56.29 -38.22
C VAL A 179 19.50 55.41 -37.04
N VAL A 180 19.78 56.00 -35.88
CA VAL A 180 20.13 55.27 -34.65
C VAL A 180 19.00 54.34 -34.20
N SER A 181 17.74 54.79 -34.29
CA SER A 181 16.55 53.97 -33.99
C SER A 181 16.48 52.73 -34.85
N LYS A 182 16.73 52.84 -36.16
CA LYS A 182 16.75 51.70 -37.08
C LYS A 182 17.89 50.72 -36.81
N ILE A 183 19.07 51.19 -36.43
CA ILE A 183 20.26 50.34 -36.20
C ILE A 183 20.20 49.64 -34.85
N SER A 184 19.82 50.36 -33.79
CA SER A 184 19.79 49.84 -32.42
C SER A 184 18.53 49.04 -32.09
N GLY A 185 17.42 49.27 -32.83
CA GLY A 185 16.12 48.68 -32.53
C GLY A 185 15.37 49.35 -31.38
N LEU A 186 15.93 50.41 -30.78
CA LEU A 186 15.25 51.21 -29.76
C LEU A 186 14.29 52.22 -30.40
N SER A 187 13.22 52.55 -29.68
CA SER A 187 12.33 53.65 -30.06
C SER A 187 13.05 55.00 -30.00
N GLU A 188 12.63 55.96 -30.83
CA GLU A 188 13.19 57.32 -30.75
C GLU A 188 12.99 57.96 -29.36
N GLU A 189 11.95 57.58 -28.64
CA GLU A 189 11.67 58.05 -27.27
C GLU A 189 12.69 57.50 -26.26
N GLU A 190 13.07 56.23 -26.38
CA GLU A 190 14.15 55.63 -25.59
C GLU A 190 15.49 56.27 -25.92
N ILE A 191 15.77 56.52 -27.21
CA ILE A 191 17.00 57.19 -27.65
C ILE A 191 17.07 58.63 -27.16
N ARG A 192 15.97 59.38 -27.23
CA ARG A 192 15.90 60.74 -26.66
C ARG A 192 16.13 60.73 -25.16
N ARG A 193 15.68 59.70 -24.43
CA ARG A 193 15.97 59.54 -23.00
C ARG A 193 17.46 59.30 -22.72
N LEU A 194 18.19 58.65 -23.62
CA LEU A 194 19.65 58.46 -23.49
C LEU A 194 20.44 59.78 -23.63
N LEU A 195 19.84 60.81 -24.25
CA LEU A 195 20.43 62.14 -24.46
C LEU A 195 20.12 63.15 -23.33
N ILE A 196 19.30 62.76 -22.32
CA ILE A 196 18.84 63.65 -21.22
C ILE A 196 19.76 63.57 -19.98
N HIS A 197 21.02 63.16 -20.14
CA HIS A 197 22.06 63.27 -19.12
C HIS A 197 23.23 64.07 -19.68
#